data_AF-A0A0G4IRJ4-F1
#
_entry.id   AF-A0A0G4IRJ4-F1
#
_cell.length_a   1.000
_cell.length_b   1.000
_cell.length_c   1.000
_cell.angle_alpha   90.00
_cell.angle_beta   90.00
_cell.angle_gamma   90.00
#
_symmetry.space_group_name_H-M   'P 1'
#
loop_
_entity.id
_entity.type
_entity.pdbx_description
1 polymer ?
#
loop_
_entity_poly.entity_id
_entity_poly.type
_entity_poly.pdbx_seq_one_letter_code
_entity_poly.pdbx_strand_id
1 'polypeptide(L)'
;MMPAAVVTAVSILVLAMTLPGTQAQNCVLTVPANPLTAKGLATPYTMTGCDQAADTPSFVEAAVYDPATNSISIYHPLVINQGTQPAAAPVVPKLPANAVVGIWFGTNGDTLTLTGAGVGAGKCVNGLQGSIFGQFAYCNAPAFFAAAKNVKAPALGTDRNGKTCPTTRDFTVVDMDQSDNVDTTYLVTANGQIAQNTAANRQKFAGAKVISNGSDNALLEYMDMFLQCSPFTGNNLEDPGAATPALALNEIQAAQKQGSPAAIVPDGHAMALVNGNPNTQKRNLYRVGVNQSPNAPGSTTQYCKNLANIAPTRFRDDYQQFFTNAASPDPATGNQLFNFLCARYQGAFGADGLNCEGLLGIKSPVTVSVDNNGVATGCSINPVQV
;
A
#
# COMPACT_ATOMS: atom_id res chain seq x y z
N MET A 1 47.53 41.32 -28.93
CA MET A 1 47.20 39.96 -29.42
C MET A 1 47.02 39.08 -28.20
N MET A 2 45.76 38.82 -27.82
CA MET A 2 45.38 37.98 -26.67
C MET A 2 45.31 36.51 -27.10
N PRO A 3 45.73 35.55 -26.26
CA PRO A 3 45.47 34.14 -26.53
C PRO A 3 44.03 33.78 -26.15
N ALA A 4 43.38 33.00 -27.03
CA ALA A 4 42.01 32.54 -26.87
C ALA A 4 41.90 31.44 -25.79
N ALA A 5 40.89 31.57 -24.93
CA ALA A 5 40.52 30.56 -23.95
C ALA A 5 39.81 29.39 -24.65
N VAL A 6 40.29 28.16 -24.43
CA VAL A 6 39.61 26.93 -24.82
C VAL A 6 38.58 26.61 -23.74
N VAL A 7 37.30 26.72 -24.09
CA VAL A 7 36.18 26.25 -23.25
C VAL A 7 35.94 24.79 -23.59
N THR A 8 36.31 23.89 -22.68
CA THR A 8 35.99 22.47 -22.77
C THR A 8 34.52 22.29 -22.39
N ALA A 9 33.66 22.00 -23.38
CA ALA A 9 32.27 21.65 -23.14
C ALA A 9 32.21 20.27 -22.46
N VAL A 10 31.78 20.24 -21.21
CA VAL A 10 31.40 19.00 -20.52
C VAL A 10 30.01 18.64 -21.01
N SER A 11 29.93 17.71 -21.95
CA SER A 11 28.66 17.12 -22.39
C SER A 11 28.07 16.30 -21.24
N ILE A 12 27.07 16.86 -20.54
CA ILE A 12 26.21 16.11 -19.63
C ILE A 12 25.32 15.24 -20.51
N LEU A 13 25.67 13.96 -20.62
CA LEU A 13 24.82 12.96 -21.24
C LEU A 13 23.64 12.70 -20.30
N VAL A 14 22.54 13.43 -20.51
CA VAL A 14 21.24 13.11 -19.90
C VAL A 14 20.77 11.83 -20.56
N LEU A 15 21.03 10.69 -19.93
CA LEU A 15 20.44 9.42 -20.33
C LEU A 15 18.97 9.48 -19.91
N ALA A 16 18.11 9.89 -20.83
CA ALA A 16 16.68 9.67 -20.69
C ALA A 16 16.47 8.16 -20.54
N MET A 17 16.16 7.72 -19.33
CA MET A 17 15.66 6.38 -19.08
C MET A 17 14.29 6.27 -19.76
N THR A 18 14.28 5.94 -21.06
CA THR A 18 13.13 5.26 -21.63
C THR A 18 13.20 3.84 -21.09
N LEU A 19 12.59 3.61 -19.93
CA LEU A 19 12.15 2.27 -19.56
C LEU A 19 11.44 1.68 -20.79
N PRO A 20 11.73 0.44 -21.20
CA PRO A 20 10.92 -0.21 -22.22
C PRO A 20 9.48 -0.10 -21.75
N GLY A 21 8.62 0.53 -22.55
CA GLY A 21 7.24 0.80 -22.17
C GLY A 21 6.58 -0.49 -21.72
N THR A 22 6.47 -0.68 -20.40
CA THR A 22 5.42 -1.47 -19.80
C THR A 22 4.16 -0.90 -20.41
N GLN A 23 3.47 -1.68 -21.24
CA GLN A 23 2.11 -1.32 -21.59
C GLN A 23 1.42 -1.10 -20.26
N ALA A 24 0.89 0.11 -20.01
CA ALA A 24 0.22 0.43 -18.76
C ALA A 24 -0.78 -0.68 -18.46
N GLN A 25 -0.46 -1.57 -17.51
CA GLN A 25 -1.18 -2.82 -17.37
C GLN A 25 -2.40 -2.53 -16.52
N ASN A 26 -3.46 -2.15 -17.22
CA ASN A 26 -4.72 -1.75 -16.64
C ASN A 26 -5.52 -2.99 -16.26
N CYS A 27 -5.53 -3.31 -14.96
CA CYS A 27 -6.30 -4.41 -14.42
C CYS A 27 -7.77 -4.02 -14.35
N VAL A 28 -8.66 -4.93 -14.75
CA VAL A 28 -10.11 -4.78 -14.62
C VAL A 28 -10.63 -5.89 -13.74
N LEU A 29 -11.21 -5.52 -12.60
CA LEU A 29 -11.73 -6.46 -11.61
C LEU A 29 -13.26 -6.41 -11.58
N THR A 30 -13.89 -7.57 -11.79
CA THR A 30 -15.34 -7.72 -11.72
C THR A 30 -15.75 -8.01 -10.28
N VAL A 31 -16.49 -7.09 -9.68
CA VAL A 31 -17.07 -7.20 -8.34
C VAL A 31 -18.35 -8.07 -8.40
N PRO A 32 -18.43 -9.16 -7.63
CA PRO A 32 -19.58 -10.05 -7.63
C PRO A 32 -20.82 -9.35 -7.05
N ALA A 33 -22.00 -9.85 -7.40
CA ALA A 33 -23.25 -9.30 -6.86
C ALA A 33 -23.31 -9.41 -5.33
N ASN A 34 -23.86 -8.38 -4.68
CA ASN A 34 -24.01 -8.30 -3.22
C ASN A 34 -22.70 -8.51 -2.44
N PRO A 35 -21.62 -7.77 -2.76
CA PRO A 35 -20.27 -8.06 -2.27
C PRO A 35 -20.13 -7.91 -0.74
N LEU A 36 -21.06 -7.20 -0.09
CA LEU A 36 -21.08 -6.99 1.36
C LEU A 36 -21.76 -8.14 2.16
N THR A 37 -22.14 -9.23 1.50
CA THR A 37 -22.78 -10.41 2.13
C THR A 37 -21.80 -11.58 2.23
N ALA A 38 -22.07 -12.56 3.10
CA ALA A 38 -21.24 -13.76 3.22
C ALA A 38 -21.04 -14.48 1.87
N LYS A 39 -22.12 -14.62 1.10
CA LYS A 39 -22.05 -15.22 -0.24
C LYS A 39 -21.27 -14.35 -1.23
N GLY A 40 -21.44 -13.03 -1.18
CA GLY A 40 -20.71 -12.09 -2.03
C GLY A 40 -19.21 -12.11 -1.77
N LEU A 41 -18.81 -12.08 -0.49
CA LEU A 41 -17.42 -12.21 -0.06
C LEU A 41 -16.79 -13.54 -0.53
N ALA A 42 -17.53 -14.64 -0.44
CA ALA A 42 -17.05 -15.95 -0.87
C ALA A 42 -17.12 -16.19 -2.39
N THR A 43 -17.74 -15.30 -3.15
CA THR A 43 -17.78 -15.41 -4.61
C THR A 43 -16.46 -14.87 -5.17
N PRO A 44 -15.70 -15.65 -5.96
CA PRO A 44 -14.46 -15.15 -6.56
C PRO A 44 -14.69 -13.89 -7.39
N TYR A 45 -13.84 -12.90 -7.18
CA TYR A 45 -13.71 -11.73 -8.04
C TYR A 45 -12.92 -12.16 -9.27
N THR A 46 -13.33 -11.74 -10.46
CA THR A 46 -12.66 -12.15 -11.70
C THR A 46 -11.91 -10.99 -12.33
N MET A 47 -10.69 -11.23 -12.77
CA MET A 47 -9.78 -10.23 -13.33
C MET A 47 -9.53 -10.42 -14.83
N THR A 48 -9.42 -9.32 -15.55
CA THR A 48 -8.85 -9.22 -16.91
C THR A 48 -7.85 -8.08 -16.99
N GLY A 49 -7.13 -7.96 -18.11
CA GLY A 49 -6.10 -6.94 -18.34
C GLY A 49 -4.75 -7.25 -17.67
N CYS A 50 -4.79 -7.90 -16.52
CA CYS A 50 -3.63 -8.39 -15.76
C CYS A 50 -3.71 -9.92 -15.58
N ASP A 51 -2.67 -10.51 -14.97
CA ASP A 51 -2.62 -11.94 -14.64
C ASP A 51 -2.34 -12.17 -13.15
N GLN A 52 -3.27 -12.87 -12.47
CA GLN A 52 -3.18 -13.24 -11.05
C GLN A 52 -2.00 -14.15 -10.71
N ALA A 53 -1.50 -14.93 -11.67
CA ALA A 53 -0.40 -15.87 -11.44
C ALA A 53 0.98 -15.29 -11.85
N ALA A 54 1.01 -14.05 -12.34
CA ALA A 54 2.22 -13.38 -12.82
C ALA A 54 2.63 -12.21 -11.89
N ASP A 55 3.22 -11.15 -12.46
CA ASP A 55 3.80 -10.03 -11.71
C ASP A 55 2.79 -8.91 -11.38
N THR A 56 1.58 -8.94 -11.99
CA THR A 56 0.52 -7.92 -11.79
C THR A 56 -0.77 -8.44 -11.12
N PRO A 57 -0.69 -9.23 -10.03
CA PRO A 57 -1.88 -9.66 -9.33
C PRO A 57 -2.63 -8.47 -8.69
N SER A 58 -3.93 -8.65 -8.54
CA SER A 58 -4.82 -7.75 -7.79
C SER A 58 -5.43 -8.46 -6.59
N PHE A 59 -5.74 -7.70 -5.55
CA PHE A 59 -6.06 -8.20 -4.22
C PHE A 59 -7.33 -7.54 -3.69
N VAL A 60 -8.05 -8.28 -2.86
CA VAL A 60 -9.26 -7.80 -2.18
C VAL A 60 -9.15 -8.15 -0.70
N GLU A 61 -9.47 -7.18 0.15
CA GLU A 61 -9.51 -7.34 1.61
C GLU A 61 -10.84 -6.81 2.13
N ALA A 62 -11.47 -7.53 3.05
CA ALA A 62 -12.69 -7.12 3.70
C ALA A 62 -12.51 -7.07 5.21
N ALA A 63 -13.02 -6.00 5.81
CA ALA A 63 -13.13 -5.88 7.25
C ALA A 63 -14.61 -5.93 7.66
N VAL A 64 -14.91 -6.71 8.68
CA VAL A 64 -16.26 -6.99 9.17
C VAL A 64 -16.36 -6.49 10.60
N TYR A 65 -17.09 -5.40 10.79
CA TYR A 65 -17.37 -4.86 12.11
C TYR A 65 -18.57 -5.57 12.73
N ASP A 66 -18.39 -6.09 13.95
CA ASP A 66 -19.43 -6.68 14.77
C ASP A 66 -19.93 -5.65 15.81
N PRO A 67 -21.19 -5.16 15.69
CA PRO A 67 -21.73 -4.20 16.65
C PRO A 67 -22.02 -4.79 18.03
N ALA A 68 -22.17 -6.12 18.17
CA ALA A 68 -22.48 -6.74 19.45
C ALA A 68 -21.26 -6.81 20.37
N THR A 69 -20.07 -7.03 19.79
CA THR A 69 -18.81 -7.17 20.52
C THR A 69 -17.89 -5.95 20.36
N ASN A 70 -18.22 -5.02 19.47
CA ASN A 70 -17.37 -3.88 19.10
C ASN A 70 -15.97 -4.36 18.64
N SER A 71 -15.92 -5.42 17.84
CA SER A 71 -14.70 -6.02 17.29
C SER A 71 -14.72 -6.03 15.77
N ILE A 72 -13.54 -6.21 15.17
CA ILE A 72 -13.38 -6.33 13.72
C ILE A 72 -12.76 -7.69 13.41
N SER A 73 -13.34 -8.37 12.43
CA SER A 73 -12.78 -9.58 11.83
C SER A 73 -12.40 -9.29 10.38
N ILE A 74 -11.41 -10.01 9.84
CA ILE A 74 -10.89 -9.83 8.49
C ILE A 74 -11.27 -11.02 7.62
N TYR A 75 -11.53 -10.75 6.36
CA TYR A 75 -11.74 -11.77 5.35
C TYR A 75 -11.04 -11.36 4.05
N HIS A 76 -10.41 -12.30 3.35
CA HIS A 76 -9.73 -12.01 2.08
C HIS A 76 -10.48 -12.64 0.90
N PRO A 77 -11.40 -11.93 0.22
CA PRO A 77 -12.07 -12.45 -0.96
C PRO A 77 -11.06 -12.88 -2.02
N LEU A 78 -11.33 -14.02 -2.68
CA LEU A 78 -10.41 -14.56 -3.67
C LEU A 78 -10.53 -13.81 -5.00
N VAL A 79 -9.40 -13.47 -5.61
CA VAL A 79 -9.34 -13.03 -7.00
C VAL A 79 -8.81 -14.16 -7.88
N ILE A 80 -9.41 -14.34 -9.05
CA ILE A 80 -8.96 -15.28 -10.09
C ILE A 80 -8.97 -14.61 -11.47
N ASN A 81 -8.24 -15.17 -12.43
CA ASN A 81 -8.36 -14.73 -13.82
C ASN A 81 -9.73 -15.11 -14.41
N GLN A 82 -10.31 -14.26 -15.25
CA GLN A 82 -11.58 -14.55 -15.90
C GLN A 82 -11.48 -15.86 -16.72
N GLY A 83 -12.50 -16.71 -16.60
CA GLY A 83 -12.55 -18.00 -17.28
C GLY A 83 -11.79 -19.13 -16.57
N THR A 84 -11.12 -18.86 -15.46
CA THR A 84 -10.45 -19.89 -14.63
C THR A 84 -11.33 -20.34 -13.46
N GLN A 85 -10.84 -21.32 -12.69
CA GLN A 85 -11.46 -21.79 -11.45
C GLN A 85 -10.45 -21.70 -10.30
N PRO A 86 -10.91 -21.37 -9.07
CA PRO A 86 -10.09 -21.45 -7.88
C PRO A 86 -9.46 -22.84 -7.71
N ALA A 87 -8.24 -22.90 -7.15
CA ALA A 87 -7.64 -24.19 -6.79
C ALA A 87 -8.41 -24.88 -5.64
N ALA A 88 -9.01 -24.07 -4.76
CA ALA A 88 -9.95 -24.51 -3.74
C ALA A 88 -11.12 -23.51 -3.67
N ALA A 89 -12.33 -24.02 -3.38
CA ALA A 89 -13.48 -23.16 -3.17
C ALA A 89 -13.21 -22.18 -2.01
N PRO A 90 -13.53 -20.88 -2.15
CA PRO A 90 -13.40 -19.94 -1.05
C PRO A 90 -14.24 -20.36 0.16
N VAL A 91 -13.71 -20.12 1.35
CA VAL A 91 -14.44 -20.37 2.60
C VAL A 91 -15.58 -19.36 2.71
N VAL A 92 -16.79 -19.83 2.99
CA VAL A 92 -17.94 -18.92 3.20
C VAL A 92 -17.88 -18.36 4.62
N PRO A 93 -17.67 -17.04 4.82
CA PRO A 93 -17.54 -16.49 6.15
C PRO A 93 -18.89 -16.45 6.87
N LYS A 94 -18.86 -16.65 8.19
CA LYS A 94 -20.02 -16.40 9.06
C LYS A 94 -20.00 -14.95 9.52
N LEU A 95 -20.88 -14.12 8.97
CA LEU A 95 -21.00 -12.72 9.41
C LEU A 95 -21.87 -12.62 10.67
N PRO A 96 -21.52 -11.75 11.62
CA PRO A 96 -22.38 -11.47 12.77
C PRO A 96 -23.66 -10.76 12.35
N ALA A 97 -24.66 -10.78 13.23
CA ALA A 97 -25.90 -10.06 12.99
C ALA A 97 -25.64 -8.55 12.91
N ASN A 98 -26.22 -7.88 11.91
CA ASN A 98 -26.05 -6.45 11.65
C ASN A 98 -24.58 -6.02 11.40
N ALA A 99 -23.73 -6.96 10.95
CA ALA A 99 -22.36 -6.65 10.58
C ALA A 99 -22.28 -5.53 9.55
N VAL A 100 -21.28 -4.65 9.69
CA VAL A 100 -20.94 -3.66 8.67
C VAL A 100 -19.65 -4.08 7.99
N VAL A 101 -19.71 -4.29 6.67
CA VAL A 101 -18.57 -4.75 5.87
C VAL A 101 -17.99 -3.58 5.09
N GLY A 102 -16.68 -3.36 5.20
CA GLY A 102 -15.89 -2.55 4.26
C GLY A 102 -15.03 -3.46 3.39
N ILE A 103 -14.76 -3.07 2.15
CA ILE A 103 -13.90 -3.81 1.22
C ILE A 103 -12.89 -2.84 0.61
N TRP A 104 -11.64 -3.25 0.50
CA TRP A 104 -10.55 -2.51 -0.12
C TRP A 104 -9.91 -3.36 -1.21
N PHE A 105 -9.32 -2.66 -2.17
CA PHE A 105 -8.71 -3.27 -3.33
C PHE A 105 -7.34 -2.64 -3.56
N GLY A 106 -6.40 -3.49 -3.93
CA GLY A 106 -5.09 -3.07 -4.40
C GLY A 106 -4.66 -3.91 -5.60
N THR A 107 -3.69 -3.42 -6.36
CA THR A 107 -3.09 -4.16 -7.48
C THR A 107 -1.60 -3.88 -7.55
N ASN A 108 -0.85 -4.86 -8.06
CA ASN A 108 0.55 -4.68 -8.46
C ASN A 108 0.67 -4.31 -9.95
N GLY A 109 -0.45 -4.17 -10.68
CA GLY A 109 -0.47 -3.53 -12.01
C GLY A 109 -0.52 -2.00 -11.90
N ASP A 110 -0.53 -1.29 -13.02
CA ASP A 110 -0.48 0.18 -13.00
C ASP A 110 -1.80 0.80 -12.54
N THR A 111 -2.93 0.20 -12.93
CA THR A 111 -4.25 0.68 -12.54
C THR A 111 -5.24 -0.44 -12.28
N LEU A 112 -6.22 -0.14 -11.44
CA LEU A 112 -7.34 -1.03 -11.13
C LEU A 112 -8.66 -0.34 -11.44
N THR A 113 -9.42 -0.92 -12.37
CA THR A 113 -10.80 -0.53 -12.69
C THR A 113 -11.81 -1.54 -12.15
N LEU A 114 -12.77 -1.09 -11.34
CA LEU A 114 -13.85 -1.93 -10.84
C LEU A 114 -15.05 -1.96 -11.79
N THR A 115 -15.56 -3.16 -12.06
CA THR A 115 -16.73 -3.40 -12.93
C THR A 115 -17.69 -4.44 -12.32
N GLY A 116 -18.80 -4.74 -12.99
CA GLY A 116 -19.75 -5.77 -12.57
C GLY A 116 -20.91 -5.27 -11.70
N ALA A 117 -21.89 -6.15 -11.47
CA ALA A 117 -23.12 -5.81 -10.75
C ALA A 117 -22.88 -5.43 -9.28
N GLY A 118 -21.74 -5.85 -8.71
CA GLY A 118 -21.38 -5.54 -7.33
C GLY A 118 -20.96 -4.10 -7.08
N VAL A 119 -20.55 -3.34 -8.10
CA VAL A 119 -20.02 -1.97 -7.92
C VAL A 119 -21.05 -1.06 -7.25
N GLY A 120 -22.29 -1.05 -7.76
CA GLY A 120 -23.37 -0.28 -7.16
C GLY A 120 -23.82 -0.84 -5.81
N ALA A 121 -24.03 -2.16 -5.72
CA ALA A 121 -24.51 -2.82 -4.50
C ALA A 121 -23.53 -2.72 -3.33
N GLY A 122 -22.22 -2.68 -3.61
CA GLY A 122 -21.15 -2.49 -2.63
C GLY A 122 -20.89 -1.03 -2.30
N LYS A 123 -21.49 -0.06 -3.01
CA LYS A 123 -21.15 1.36 -2.91
C LYS A 123 -19.64 1.59 -3.14
N CYS A 124 -19.14 1.03 -4.23
CA CYS A 124 -17.73 1.07 -4.56
C CYS A 124 -17.32 2.44 -5.11
N VAL A 125 -16.14 2.89 -4.72
CA VAL A 125 -15.50 4.13 -5.15
C VAL A 125 -14.11 3.77 -5.66
N ASN A 126 -13.88 4.07 -6.93
CA ASN A 126 -12.60 3.83 -7.61
C ASN A 126 -11.92 5.15 -8.01
N GLY A 127 -12.48 6.30 -7.63
CA GLY A 127 -12.00 7.64 -7.98
C GLY A 127 -13.14 8.57 -8.37
N LEU A 128 -12.84 9.53 -9.24
CA LEU A 128 -13.83 10.35 -9.94
C LEU A 128 -14.17 9.73 -11.30
N GLN A 129 -15.29 10.16 -11.89
CA GLN A 129 -15.64 9.77 -13.25
C GLN A 129 -14.51 10.15 -14.21
N GLY A 130 -13.98 9.17 -14.96
CA GLY A 130 -12.86 9.37 -15.88
C GLY A 130 -11.49 9.56 -15.21
N SER A 131 -11.39 9.45 -13.88
CA SER A 131 -10.13 9.58 -13.16
C SER A 131 -10.11 8.68 -11.93
N ILE A 132 -9.69 7.43 -12.14
CA ILE A 132 -9.56 6.44 -11.06
C ILE A 132 -8.38 6.77 -10.14
N PHE A 133 -8.34 6.15 -8.96
CA PHE A 133 -7.23 6.32 -8.03
C PHE A 133 -5.95 5.63 -8.48
N GLY A 134 -5.88 4.95 -9.63
CA GLY A 134 -4.70 4.14 -9.98
C GLY A 134 -4.83 2.75 -9.36
N GLN A 135 -3.96 2.39 -8.42
CA GLN A 135 -3.86 1.02 -7.90
C GLN A 135 -4.91 0.68 -6.82
N PHE A 136 -5.61 1.69 -6.30
CA PHE A 136 -6.49 1.58 -5.14
C PHE A 136 -7.99 1.71 -5.47
N ALA A 137 -8.83 1.02 -4.70
CA ALA A 137 -10.27 1.29 -4.64
C ALA A 137 -10.86 0.79 -3.31
N TYR A 138 -12.13 1.11 -3.05
CA TYR A 138 -12.86 0.56 -1.90
C TYR A 138 -14.37 0.43 -2.16
N CYS A 139 -15.06 -0.36 -1.34
CA CYS A 139 -16.52 -0.44 -1.24
C CYS A 139 -16.94 -0.25 0.21
N ASN A 140 -17.91 0.64 0.44
CA ASN A 140 -18.54 0.88 1.75
C ASN A 140 -17.60 1.32 2.91
N ALA A 141 -16.34 1.67 2.63
CA ALA A 141 -15.35 2.06 3.64
C ALA A 141 -15.81 3.20 4.57
N PRO A 142 -16.44 4.30 4.10
CA PRO A 142 -16.92 5.36 5.00
C PRO A 142 -17.96 4.87 6.02
N ALA A 143 -18.85 3.97 5.60
CA ALA A 143 -19.87 3.42 6.50
C ALA A 143 -19.24 2.46 7.52
N PHE A 144 -18.25 1.66 7.08
CA PHE A 144 -17.46 0.82 7.96
C PHE A 144 -16.73 1.62 9.04
N PHE A 145 -15.94 2.63 8.66
CA PHE A 145 -15.19 3.43 9.64
C PHE A 145 -16.10 4.21 10.60
N ALA A 146 -17.26 4.70 10.11
CA ALA A 146 -18.26 5.32 10.97
C ALA A 146 -18.83 4.35 12.02
N ALA A 147 -19.06 3.09 11.64
CA ALA A 147 -19.53 2.05 12.55
C ALA A 147 -18.44 1.62 13.55
N ALA A 148 -17.21 1.47 13.06
CA ALA A 148 -16.04 1.03 13.84
C ALA A 148 -15.36 2.14 14.67
N LYS A 149 -15.90 3.37 14.68
CA LYS A 149 -15.27 4.53 15.33
C LYS A 149 -14.91 4.34 16.81
N ASN A 150 -15.61 3.43 17.49
CA ASN A 150 -15.44 3.14 18.92
C ASN A 150 -14.61 1.88 19.18
N VAL A 151 -14.13 1.19 18.13
CA VAL A 151 -13.19 0.07 18.28
C VAL A 151 -11.92 0.60 18.89
N LYS A 152 -11.44 -0.03 19.96
CA LYS A 152 -10.22 0.40 20.65
C LYS A 152 -9.02 -0.23 19.97
N ALA A 153 -8.21 0.57 19.28
CA ALA A 153 -6.94 0.09 18.76
C ALA A 153 -5.94 -0.16 19.91
N PRO A 154 -5.11 -1.22 19.83
CA PRO A 154 -4.03 -1.45 20.77
C PRO A 154 -3.03 -0.29 20.76
N ALA A 155 -2.29 -0.12 21.85
CA ALA A 155 -1.17 0.83 21.88
C ALA A 155 -0.05 0.36 20.94
N LEU A 156 0.67 1.30 20.33
CA LEU A 156 1.74 1.00 19.35
C LEU A 156 2.90 0.19 19.95
N GLY A 157 3.13 0.30 21.26
CA GLY A 157 4.27 -0.34 21.90
C GLY A 157 5.57 0.41 21.61
N THR A 158 6.68 -0.29 21.76
CA THR A 158 8.03 0.26 21.65
C THR A 158 8.87 -0.68 20.79
N ASP A 159 9.55 -0.12 19.79
CA ASP A 159 10.42 -0.85 18.89
C ASP A 159 11.73 -1.27 19.60
N ARG A 160 12.54 -2.04 18.88
CA ARG A 160 13.84 -2.53 19.35
C ARG A 160 14.85 -1.43 19.73
N ASN A 161 14.62 -0.18 19.34
CA ASN A 161 15.45 0.99 19.70
C ASN A 161 14.89 1.81 20.87
N GLY A 162 13.79 1.39 21.49
CA GLY A 162 13.14 2.18 22.52
C GLY A 162 12.30 3.34 21.96
N LYS A 163 12.02 3.37 20.65
CA LYS A 163 11.14 4.36 20.02
C LYS A 163 9.72 3.82 19.91
N THR A 164 8.74 4.68 19.73
CA THR A 164 7.37 4.24 19.44
C THR A 164 7.34 3.51 18.10
N CYS A 165 6.67 2.35 18.06
CA CYS A 165 6.45 1.62 16.81
C CYS A 165 5.71 2.49 15.77
N PRO A 166 6.05 2.35 14.48
CA PRO A 166 5.43 3.15 13.44
C PRO A 166 3.96 2.77 13.22
N THR A 167 3.26 3.60 12.45
CA THR A 167 1.94 3.30 11.87
C THR A 167 2.00 3.60 10.37
N THR A 168 0.94 3.31 9.63
CA THR A 168 0.82 3.72 8.21
C THR A 168 0.88 5.22 7.99
N ARG A 169 0.73 6.03 9.05
CA ARG A 169 0.82 7.50 9.01
C ARG A 169 2.12 8.03 9.63
N ASP A 170 3.11 7.17 9.82
CA ASP A 170 4.47 7.57 10.20
C ASP A 170 5.30 7.87 8.94
N PHE A 171 6.02 8.99 8.91
CA PHE A 171 6.84 9.38 7.76
C PHE A 171 8.02 8.42 7.47
N THR A 172 8.23 7.39 8.29
CA THR A 172 9.25 6.36 8.07
C THR A 172 8.72 5.10 7.38
N VAL A 173 7.40 4.92 7.31
CA VAL A 173 6.77 3.95 6.41
C VAL A 173 6.57 4.68 5.09
N VAL A 174 7.61 4.64 4.27
CA VAL A 174 7.64 5.38 3.00
C VAL A 174 7.48 4.39 1.87
N ASP A 175 6.27 4.32 1.33
CA ASP A 175 6.03 3.97 -0.07
C ASP A 175 5.88 5.26 -0.91
N MET A 176 6.02 5.14 -2.23
CA MET A 176 5.84 6.22 -3.20
C MET A 176 4.44 6.85 -3.08
N ASP A 177 3.47 6.05 -2.63
CA ASP A 177 2.08 6.41 -2.48
C ASP A 177 1.57 5.99 -1.10
N GLN A 178 1.02 6.92 -0.33
CA GLN A 178 0.63 6.62 1.06
C GLN A 178 -0.78 6.07 1.22
N SER A 179 -0.94 5.16 2.18
CA SER A 179 -2.22 4.54 2.54
C SER A 179 -2.89 3.83 1.36
N ASP A 180 -2.09 3.29 0.45
CA ASP A 180 -2.59 2.49 -0.66
C ASP A 180 -2.45 1.00 -0.34
N ASN A 181 -3.29 0.18 -0.95
CA ASN A 181 -3.13 -1.28 -0.97
C ASN A 181 -3.46 -2.04 0.33
N VAL A 182 -3.54 -3.37 0.23
CA VAL A 182 -4.11 -4.27 1.26
C VAL A 182 -3.10 -5.33 1.73
N ASP A 183 -3.33 -5.96 2.88
CA ASP A 183 -2.43 -7.00 3.44
C ASP A 183 -2.74 -8.41 2.90
N THR A 184 -3.75 -8.53 2.04
CA THR A 184 -4.17 -9.78 1.45
C THR A 184 -3.03 -10.52 0.77
N THR A 185 -2.95 -11.83 1.04
CA THR A 185 -2.10 -12.76 0.32
C THR A 185 -2.89 -13.92 -0.27
N TYR A 186 -2.43 -14.44 -1.41
CA TYR A 186 -2.98 -15.64 -2.03
C TYR A 186 -1.90 -16.69 -2.29
N LEU A 187 -2.33 -17.92 -2.58
CA LEU A 187 -1.49 -19.01 -3.03
C LEU A 187 -1.65 -19.23 -4.52
N VAL A 188 -0.53 -19.25 -5.25
CA VAL A 188 -0.45 -19.68 -6.64
C VAL A 188 0.08 -21.11 -6.66
N THR A 189 -0.75 -22.05 -7.10
CA THR A 189 -0.39 -23.46 -7.20
C THR A 189 0.56 -23.71 -8.37
N ALA A 190 1.17 -24.89 -8.42
CA ALA A 190 2.10 -25.26 -9.51
C ALA A 190 1.49 -25.21 -10.93
N ASN A 191 0.16 -25.34 -11.04
CA ASN A 191 -0.57 -25.22 -12.31
C ASN A 191 -1.17 -23.81 -12.52
N GLY A 192 -0.75 -22.81 -11.75
CA GLY A 192 -1.15 -21.40 -11.92
C GLY A 192 -2.57 -21.07 -11.42
N GLN A 193 -3.21 -21.96 -10.65
CA GLN A 193 -4.50 -21.65 -10.04
C GLN A 193 -4.32 -20.91 -8.71
N ILE A 194 -5.31 -20.09 -8.35
CA ILE A 194 -5.24 -19.25 -7.15
C ILE A 194 -6.12 -19.86 -6.04
N ALA A 195 -5.65 -19.81 -4.80
CA ALA A 195 -6.43 -20.14 -3.61
C ALA A 195 -6.22 -19.09 -2.49
N GLN A 196 -7.18 -19.00 -1.58
CA GLN A 196 -7.01 -18.23 -0.34
C GLN A 196 -5.84 -18.80 0.46
N ASN A 197 -5.03 -17.93 1.08
CA ASN A 197 -3.87 -18.33 1.89
C ASN A 197 -4.27 -18.76 3.30
N THR A 198 -4.94 -19.90 3.42
CA THR A 198 -5.35 -20.49 4.70
C THR A 198 -4.39 -21.61 5.12
N ALA A 199 -4.36 -21.98 6.40
CA ALA A 199 -3.60 -23.13 6.87
C ALA A 199 -3.97 -24.42 6.12
N ALA A 200 -5.27 -24.63 5.87
CA ALA A 200 -5.77 -25.78 5.11
C ALA A 200 -5.26 -25.79 3.65
N ASN A 201 -5.29 -24.63 2.97
CA ASN A 201 -4.82 -24.55 1.59
C ASN A 201 -3.29 -24.63 1.49
N ARG A 202 -2.54 -24.08 2.44
CA ARG A 202 -1.07 -24.26 2.51
C ARG A 202 -0.68 -25.73 2.65
N GLN A 203 -1.40 -26.50 3.46
CA GLN A 203 -1.19 -27.95 3.58
C GLN A 203 -1.58 -28.68 2.29
N LYS A 204 -2.72 -28.33 1.68
CA LYS A 204 -3.23 -28.97 0.46
C LYS A 204 -2.35 -28.71 -0.76
N PHE A 205 -1.78 -27.50 -0.87
CA PHE A 205 -0.97 -27.05 -1.99
C PHE A 205 0.47 -26.81 -1.55
N ALA A 206 1.11 -27.85 -1.00
CA ALA A 206 2.50 -27.79 -0.60
C ALA A 206 3.39 -27.29 -1.76
N GLY A 207 4.22 -26.28 -1.49
CA GLY A 207 5.07 -25.63 -2.50
C GLY A 207 4.40 -24.56 -3.35
N ALA A 208 3.12 -24.22 -3.10
CA ALA A 208 2.49 -23.05 -3.73
C ALA A 208 3.26 -21.76 -3.40
N LYS A 209 3.38 -20.87 -4.39
CA LYS A 209 3.98 -19.55 -4.22
C LYS A 209 2.98 -18.65 -3.51
N VAL A 210 3.42 -17.94 -2.47
CA VAL A 210 2.63 -16.86 -1.87
C VAL A 210 2.82 -15.61 -2.72
N ILE A 211 1.71 -14.96 -3.08
CA ILE A 211 1.69 -13.63 -3.70
C ILE A 211 1.04 -12.64 -2.74
N SER A 212 1.53 -11.41 -2.75
CA SER A 212 1.11 -10.31 -1.88
C SER A 212 1.04 -9.00 -2.66
N ASN A 213 0.30 -8.05 -2.11
CA ASN A 213 0.27 -6.69 -2.64
C ASN A 213 1.47 -5.91 -2.05
N GLY A 214 2.35 -5.38 -2.91
CA GLY A 214 3.40 -4.47 -2.44
C GLY A 214 2.74 -3.15 -2.03
N SER A 215 2.80 -2.79 -0.75
CA SER A 215 1.98 -1.73 -0.14
C SER A 215 2.70 -1.11 1.06
N ASP A 216 2.33 0.11 1.42
CA ASP A 216 2.54 0.70 2.75
C ASP A 216 2.06 -0.18 3.92
N ASN A 217 0.87 -0.79 3.81
CA ASN A 217 0.32 -1.65 4.86
C ASN A 217 1.19 -2.90 4.99
N ALA A 218 1.42 -3.61 3.88
CA ALA A 218 2.30 -4.77 3.89
C ALA A 218 3.74 -4.42 4.31
N LEU A 219 4.23 -3.21 3.97
CA LEU A 219 5.53 -2.70 4.38
C LEU A 219 5.59 -2.44 5.88
N LEU A 220 4.54 -1.86 6.48
CA LEU A 220 4.43 -1.72 7.94
C LEU A 220 4.57 -3.09 8.62
N GLU A 221 3.80 -4.09 8.17
CA GLU A 221 3.86 -5.44 8.72
C GLU A 221 5.24 -6.08 8.57
N TYR A 222 5.89 -5.83 7.42
CA TYR A 222 7.24 -6.31 7.15
C TYR A 222 8.28 -5.64 8.07
N MET A 223 8.16 -4.33 8.29
CA MET A 223 9.02 -3.57 9.19
C MET A 223 8.81 -4.00 10.66
N ASP A 224 7.57 -4.21 11.07
CA ASP A 224 7.21 -4.59 12.43
C ASP A 224 7.90 -5.88 12.89
N MET A 225 8.04 -6.86 11.99
CA MET A 225 8.79 -8.08 12.25
C MET A 225 10.25 -7.83 12.68
N PHE A 226 10.94 -6.90 12.02
CA PHE A 226 12.33 -6.58 12.34
C PHE A 226 12.46 -5.60 13.52
N LEU A 227 11.46 -4.74 13.70
CA LEU A 227 11.38 -3.78 14.81
C LEU A 227 10.84 -4.41 16.11
N GLN A 228 10.30 -5.63 16.05
CA GLN A 228 9.60 -6.31 17.15
C GLN A 228 8.35 -5.56 17.62
N CYS A 229 7.69 -4.90 16.67
CA CYS A 229 6.42 -4.25 16.89
C CYS A 229 5.28 -5.25 16.72
N SER A 230 4.16 -4.99 17.39
CA SER A 230 2.98 -5.87 17.35
C SER A 230 1.89 -5.22 16.53
N PRO A 231 1.47 -5.84 15.41
CA PRO A 231 0.47 -5.25 14.56
C PRO A 231 -0.93 -5.33 15.19
N PHE A 232 -1.81 -4.44 14.76
CA PHE A 232 -3.23 -4.55 15.12
C PHE A 232 -3.91 -5.60 14.25
N THR A 233 -4.23 -6.74 14.86
CA THR A 233 -4.82 -7.88 14.15
C THR A 233 -6.29 -8.10 14.49
N GLY A 234 -7.02 -8.69 13.53
CA GLY A 234 -8.40 -9.16 13.68
C GLY A 234 -8.50 -10.65 13.37
N ASN A 235 -9.57 -11.29 13.85
CA ASN A 235 -9.81 -12.71 13.56
C ASN A 235 -9.98 -12.92 12.06
N ASN A 236 -9.26 -13.89 11.49
CA ASN A 236 -9.41 -14.26 10.08
C ASN A 236 -10.63 -15.20 9.91
N LEU A 237 -11.58 -14.80 9.06
CA LEU A 237 -12.84 -15.53 8.85
C LEU A 237 -12.72 -16.71 7.87
N GLU A 238 -11.73 -16.73 6.98
CA GLU A 238 -11.43 -17.89 6.12
C GLU A 238 -10.41 -18.87 6.70
N ASP A 239 -9.62 -18.46 7.70
CA ASP A 239 -8.63 -19.30 8.38
C ASP A 239 -8.89 -19.35 9.89
N PRO A 240 -9.86 -20.19 10.35
CA PRO A 240 -10.30 -20.21 11.75
C PRO A 240 -9.15 -20.42 12.74
N GLY A 241 -9.06 -19.53 13.73
CA GLY A 241 -8.02 -19.54 14.76
C GLY A 241 -6.78 -18.72 14.38
N ALA A 242 -6.66 -18.25 13.14
CA ALA A 242 -5.67 -17.27 12.76
C ALA A 242 -6.16 -15.83 13.02
N ALA A 243 -5.19 -14.93 13.21
CA ALA A 243 -5.40 -13.49 13.22
C ALA A 243 -4.48 -12.86 12.17
N THR A 244 -4.92 -11.75 11.58
CA THR A 244 -4.22 -11.08 10.49
C THR A 244 -4.33 -9.56 10.65
N PRO A 245 -3.28 -8.79 10.27
CA PRO A 245 -3.43 -7.38 10.02
C PRO A 245 -4.33 -7.13 8.80
N ALA A 246 -4.69 -5.87 8.61
CA ALA A 246 -5.48 -5.39 7.48
C ALA A 246 -5.37 -3.86 7.40
N LEU A 247 -5.54 -3.30 6.20
CA LEU A 247 -5.56 -1.85 5.97
C LEU A 247 -6.53 -1.16 6.93
N ALA A 248 -7.73 -1.72 7.09
CA ALA A 248 -8.75 -1.12 7.94
C ALA A 248 -8.33 -1.02 9.41
N LEU A 249 -7.59 -2.03 9.91
CA LEU A 249 -7.07 -2.05 11.29
C LEU A 249 -5.92 -1.05 11.43
N ASN A 250 -5.00 -1.06 10.47
CA ASN A 250 -3.85 -0.18 10.42
C ASN A 250 -4.28 1.30 10.40
N GLU A 251 -5.26 1.65 9.56
CA GLU A 251 -5.79 3.02 9.49
C GLU A 251 -6.60 3.43 10.72
N ILE A 252 -7.25 2.49 11.41
CA ILE A 252 -7.90 2.76 12.71
C ILE A 252 -6.85 3.03 13.79
N GLN A 253 -5.79 2.21 13.84
CA GLN A 253 -4.72 2.39 14.81
C GLN A 253 -3.97 3.71 14.56
N ALA A 254 -3.60 3.99 13.32
CA ALA A 254 -2.95 5.23 12.93
C ALA A 254 -3.81 6.45 13.30
N ALA A 255 -5.12 6.43 13.00
CA ALA A 255 -6.03 7.52 13.36
C ALA A 255 -6.14 7.76 14.87
N GLN A 256 -6.00 6.72 15.69
CA GLN A 256 -6.14 6.82 17.15
C GLN A 256 -4.81 7.08 17.88
N LYS A 257 -3.68 6.64 17.31
CA LYS A 257 -2.41 6.52 18.03
C LYS A 257 -1.25 7.30 17.41
N GLN A 258 -1.32 7.65 16.11
CA GLN A 258 -0.26 8.42 15.48
C GLN A 258 -0.19 9.83 16.09
N GLY A 259 1.02 10.22 16.51
CA GLY A 259 1.31 11.56 16.99
C GLY A 259 1.43 12.58 15.84
N SER A 260 1.49 13.87 16.19
CA SER A 260 1.82 14.91 15.19
C SER A 260 3.33 14.98 14.96
N PRO A 261 3.80 15.18 13.72
CA PRO A 261 3.00 15.22 12.50
C PRO A 261 2.62 13.82 12.00
N ALA A 262 1.39 13.68 11.48
CA ALA A 262 0.92 12.46 10.83
C ALA A 262 1.02 12.62 9.31
N ALA A 263 1.54 11.59 8.65
CA ALA A 263 1.58 11.48 7.21
C ALA A 263 0.16 11.16 6.71
N ILE A 264 -0.48 12.16 6.12
CA ILE A 264 -1.83 12.06 5.55
C ILE A 264 -1.75 12.42 4.08
N VAL A 265 -2.60 11.80 3.26
CA VAL A 265 -2.60 11.92 1.79
C VAL A 265 -2.57 13.40 1.38
N PRO A 266 -1.46 13.92 0.81
CA PRO A 266 -1.34 15.33 0.45
C PRO A 266 -2.06 15.67 -0.87
N ASP A 267 -2.13 16.95 -1.21
CA ASP A 267 -2.71 17.48 -2.46
C ASP A 267 -1.99 16.98 -3.71
N GLY A 268 -0.68 16.74 -3.59
CA GLY A 268 0.19 16.25 -4.65
C GLY A 268 0.23 14.73 -4.79
N HIS A 269 -0.55 13.99 -4.01
CA HIS A 269 -0.54 12.53 -4.03
C HIS A 269 -0.98 11.99 -5.40
N ALA A 270 -0.15 11.18 -6.06
CA ALA A 270 -0.32 10.79 -7.46
C ALA A 270 -1.71 10.16 -7.73
N MET A 271 -2.15 9.29 -6.83
CA MET A 271 -3.46 8.64 -6.93
C MET A 271 -4.67 9.57 -6.69
N ALA A 272 -4.45 10.77 -6.17
CA ALA A 272 -5.48 11.78 -5.95
C ALA A 272 -5.46 12.93 -6.99
N LEU A 273 -4.53 12.91 -7.95
CA LEU A 273 -4.46 13.90 -9.02
C LEU A 273 -5.51 13.66 -10.11
N VAL A 274 -5.92 14.72 -10.80
CA VAL A 274 -6.70 14.66 -12.04
C VAL A 274 -5.89 15.32 -13.13
N ASN A 275 -5.50 14.56 -14.16
CA ASN A 275 -4.63 15.03 -15.26
C ASN A 275 -3.35 15.70 -14.73
N GLY A 276 -2.70 15.08 -13.73
CA GLY A 276 -1.47 15.58 -13.11
C GLY A 276 -1.64 16.80 -12.19
N ASN A 277 -2.87 17.27 -11.95
CA ASN A 277 -3.13 18.45 -11.12
C ASN A 277 -3.86 18.07 -9.81
N PRO A 278 -3.56 18.75 -8.69
CA PRO A 278 -4.26 18.54 -7.43
C PRO A 278 -5.78 18.70 -7.56
N ASN A 279 -6.53 17.79 -6.94
CA ASN A 279 -7.98 17.84 -6.93
C ASN A 279 -8.53 17.51 -5.54
N THR A 280 -9.07 18.52 -4.86
CA THR A 280 -9.61 18.39 -3.49
C THR A 280 -10.70 17.33 -3.38
N GLN A 281 -11.58 17.21 -4.39
CA GLN A 281 -12.68 16.24 -4.34
C GLN A 281 -12.14 14.81 -4.41
N LYS A 282 -11.23 14.52 -5.35
CA LYS A 282 -10.62 13.19 -5.49
C LYS A 282 -9.78 12.83 -4.27
N ARG A 283 -8.96 13.77 -3.76
CA ARG A 283 -8.22 13.59 -2.50
C ARG A 283 -9.13 13.29 -1.32
N ASN A 284 -10.25 14.01 -1.19
CA ASN A 284 -11.19 13.78 -0.10
C ASN A 284 -11.86 12.40 -0.20
N LEU A 285 -12.22 11.96 -1.42
CA LEU A 285 -12.72 10.61 -1.66
C LEU A 285 -11.70 9.54 -1.30
N TYR A 286 -10.42 9.78 -1.60
CA TYR A 286 -9.35 8.87 -1.20
C TYR A 286 -9.25 8.80 0.33
N ARG A 287 -9.10 9.96 0.99
CA ARG A 287 -8.95 10.08 2.45
C ARG A 287 -10.06 9.39 3.24
N VAL A 288 -11.33 9.57 2.87
CA VAL A 288 -12.43 8.88 3.57
C VAL A 288 -12.41 7.37 3.37
N GLY A 289 -11.81 6.90 2.28
CA GLY A 289 -11.56 5.48 2.00
C GLY A 289 -10.54 4.85 2.92
N VAL A 290 -9.68 5.65 3.56
CA VAL A 290 -8.58 5.21 4.44
C VAL A 290 -8.67 5.86 5.83
N ASN A 291 -9.88 6.18 6.29
CA ASN A 291 -10.14 6.76 7.62
C ASN A 291 -9.35 8.06 7.94
N GLN A 292 -9.01 8.84 6.92
CA GLN A 292 -8.37 10.15 7.07
C GLN A 292 -9.43 11.25 6.99
N SER A 293 -9.22 12.33 7.75
CA SER A 293 -10.14 13.47 7.72
C SER A 293 -10.09 14.17 6.34
N PRO A 294 -11.21 14.27 5.60
CA PRO A 294 -11.23 14.99 4.33
C PRO A 294 -11.00 16.51 4.51
N ASN A 295 -11.21 17.02 5.72
CA ASN A 295 -11.07 18.44 6.06
C ASN A 295 -9.68 18.81 6.58
N ALA A 296 -8.79 17.85 6.80
CA ALA A 296 -7.42 18.15 7.22
C ALA A 296 -6.66 18.94 6.14
N PRO A 297 -5.70 19.81 6.50
CA PRO A 297 -4.85 20.49 5.52
C PRO A 297 -4.19 19.50 4.55
N GLY A 298 -4.01 19.91 3.29
CA GLY A 298 -3.47 19.06 2.22
C GLY A 298 -2.10 19.46 1.68
N SER A 299 -1.44 20.47 2.27
CA SER A 299 -0.23 21.05 1.68
C SER A 299 0.87 20.02 1.41
N THR A 300 1.15 19.78 0.12
CA THR A 300 2.27 18.94 -0.32
C THR A 300 3.61 19.49 0.18
N THR A 301 3.78 20.81 0.18
CA THR A 301 5.00 21.44 0.72
C THR A 301 5.21 21.12 2.20
N GLN A 302 4.16 21.19 3.03
CA GLN A 302 4.28 20.86 4.45
C GLN A 302 4.55 19.36 4.65
N TYR A 303 3.90 18.51 3.85
CA TYR A 303 4.18 17.08 3.84
C TYR A 303 5.65 16.81 3.50
N CYS A 304 6.18 17.42 2.43
CA CYS A 304 7.57 17.29 2.02
C CYS A 304 8.56 17.76 3.09
N LYS A 305 8.26 18.85 3.83
CA LYS A 305 9.08 19.28 4.97
C LYS A 305 9.13 18.22 6.06
N ASN A 306 7.98 17.65 6.43
CA ASN A 306 7.93 16.60 7.43
C ASN A 306 8.69 15.34 6.96
N LEU A 307 8.49 14.94 5.70
CA LEU A 307 9.20 13.82 5.09
C LEU A 307 10.72 14.03 5.12
N ALA A 308 11.21 15.20 4.69
CA ALA A 308 12.64 15.55 4.69
C ALA A 308 13.26 15.54 6.08
N ASN A 309 12.53 16.01 7.10
CA ASN A 309 13.06 16.18 8.45
C ASN A 309 12.98 14.89 9.29
N ILE A 310 12.03 14.00 9.01
CA ILE A 310 11.73 12.83 9.87
C ILE A 310 12.35 11.56 9.31
N ALA A 311 12.01 11.17 8.08
CA ALA A 311 12.36 9.85 7.56
C ALA A 311 13.88 9.62 7.50
N PRO A 312 14.69 10.54 6.94
CA PRO A 312 16.14 10.33 6.82
C PRO A 312 16.82 10.15 8.19
N THR A 313 16.40 10.93 9.18
CA THR A 313 16.93 10.84 10.55
C THR A 313 16.62 9.48 11.17
N ARG A 314 15.35 9.03 11.10
CA ARG A 314 14.93 7.72 11.63
C ARG A 314 15.58 6.55 10.87
N PHE A 315 15.72 6.66 9.55
CA PHE A 315 16.41 5.65 8.75
C PHE A 315 17.84 5.45 9.22
N ARG A 316 18.60 6.54 9.38
CA ARG A 316 19.99 6.48 9.84
C ARG A 316 20.10 6.02 11.29
N ASP A 317 19.34 6.64 12.19
CA ASP A 317 19.57 6.51 13.64
C ASP A 317 18.91 5.26 14.23
N ASP A 318 17.76 4.84 13.68
CA ASP A 318 16.97 3.74 14.25
C ASP A 318 16.98 2.50 13.35
N TYR A 319 16.83 2.63 12.03
CA TYR A 319 16.55 1.47 11.17
C TYR A 319 17.77 0.82 10.53
N GLN A 320 18.81 1.60 10.19
CA GLN A 320 19.96 1.11 9.43
C GLN A 320 20.60 -0.15 10.02
N GLN A 321 20.75 -0.20 11.34
CA GLN A 321 21.39 -1.31 12.04
C GLN A 321 20.62 -2.65 11.92
N PHE A 322 19.30 -2.61 11.75
CA PHE A 322 18.47 -3.81 11.65
C PHE A 322 18.15 -4.16 10.21
N PHE A 323 17.85 -3.15 9.40
CA PHE A 323 17.31 -3.36 8.05
C PHE A 323 18.40 -3.63 7.00
N THR A 324 19.67 -3.36 7.32
CA THR A 324 20.82 -3.72 6.46
C THR A 324 21.01 -5.23 6.36
N ASN A 325 20.61 -5.99 7.37
CA ASN A 325 20.69 -7.46 7.39
C ASN A 325 19.34 -8.15 7.12
N ALA A 326 18.30 -7.36 6.86
CA ALA A 326 16.96 -7.85 6.57
C ALA A 326 16.80 -8.06 5.07
N ALA A 327 16.16 -9.18 4.69
CA ALA A 327 15.78 -9.42 3.30
C ALA A 327 14.89 -8.27 2.79
N SER A 328 14.96 -7.99 1.49
CA SER A 328 14.06 -7.01 0.89
C SER A 328 12.67 -7.61 0.69
N PRO A 329 11.59 -6.85 0.93
CA PRO A 329 10.25 -7.25 0.52
C PRO A 329 10.11 -7.28 -1.01
N ASP A 330 10.92 -6.50 -1.72
CA ASP A 330 11.03 -6.50 -3.18
C ASP A 330 12.51 -6.41 -3.61
N PRO A 331 13.13 -7.57 -3.90
CA PRO A 331 14.51 -7.63 -4.37
C PRO A 331 14.79 -6.91 -5.70
N ALA A 332 13.76 -6.61 -6.51
CA ALA A 332 13.93 -5.85 -7.74
C ALA A 332 14.03 -4.33 -7.47
N THR A 333 13.51 -3.86 -6.33
CA THR A 333 13.66 -2.46 -5.91
C THR A 333 14.92 -2.24 -5.07
N GLY A 334 15.24 -3.15 -4.15
CA GLY A 334 16.42 -3.06 -3.30
C GLY A 334 16.92 -4.41 -2.84
N ASN A 335 18.23 -4.60 -2.69
CA ASN A 335 18.82 -5.89 -2.33
C ASN A 335 18.63 -6.29 -0.85
N GLN A 336 18.23 -5.35 0.00
CA GLN A 336 17.93 -5.52 1.43
C GLN A 336 16.94 -4.43 1.87
N LEU A 337 16.21 -4.66 2.98
CA LEU A 337 15.12 -3.77 3.42
C LEU A 337 15.56 -2.30 3.57
N PHE A 338 16.76 -2.05 4.07
CA PHE A 338 17.25 -0.67 4.22
C PHE A 338 17.39 0.05 2.87
N ASN A 339 17.95 -0.62 1.86
CA ASN A 339 18.11 -0.05 0.53
C ASN A 339 16.76 0.08 -0.19
N PHE A 340 15.85 -0.86 0.04
CA PHE A 340 14.46 -0.77 -0.44
C PHE A 340 13.77 0.51 0.09
N LEU A 341 13.83 0.77 1.39
CA LEU A 341 13.23 1.98 1.99
C LEU A 341 13.86 3.26 1.44
N CYS A 342 15.19 3.29 1.26
CA CYS A 342 15.84 4.45 0.67
C CYS A 342 15.43 4.67 -0.80
N ALA A 343 15.23 3.60 -1.57
CA ALA A 343 14.74 3.68 -2.95
C ALA A 343 13.31 4.22 -3.01
N ARG A 344 12.41 3.70 -2.15
CA ARG A 344 11.04 4.19 -2.03
C ARG A 344 10.98 5.65 -1.59
N TYR A 345 11.80 6.04 -0.61
CA TYR A 345 11.95 7.44 -0.23
C TYR A 345 12.38 8.31 -1.40
N GLN A 346 13.39 7.89 -2.16
CA GLN A 346 13.87 8.69 -3.28
C GLN A 346 12.80 8.86 -4.37
N GLY A 347 12.03 7.80 -4.66
CA GLY A 347 10.88 7.86 -5.56
C GLY A 347 9.81 8.83 -5.07
N ALA A 348 9.40 8.71 -3.80
CA ALA A 348 8.40 9.59 -3.17
C ALA A 348 8.84 11.06 -3.15
N PHE A 349 10.12 11.32 -2.86
CA PHE A 349 10.67 12.67 -2.69
C PHE A 349 10.98 13.36 -4.03
N GLY A 350 11.34 12.59 -5.05
CA GLY A 350 11.76 13.06 -6.37
C GLY A 350 10.63 13.65 -7.22
N ALA A 351 10.99 14.12 -8.42
CA ALA A 351 10.08 14.79 -9.36
C ALA A 351 8.91 13.91 -9.83
N ASP A 352 9.12 12.60 -9.93
CA ASP A 352 8.10 11.63 -10.37
C ASP A 352 7.13 11.22 -9.24
N GLY A 353 7.47 11.56 -7.99
CA GLY A 353 6.59 11.42 -6.82
C GLY A 353 5.95 12.76 -6.44
N LEU A 354 6.25 13.23 -5.23
CA LEU A 354 5.69 14.48 -4.68
C LEU A 354 6.43 15.75 -5.13
N ASN A 355 7.53 15.60 -5.87
CA ASN A 355 8.40 16.69 -6.30
C ASN A 355 8.88 17.57 -5.12
N CYS A 356 9.28 16.93 -4.02
CA CYS A 356 9.74 17.63 -2.82
C CYS A 356 11.01 18.45 -3.08
N GLU A 357 11.90 17.97 -3.96
CA GLU A 357 13.08 18.74 -4.38
C GLU A 357 12.69 20.10 -5.00
N GLY A 358 11.74 20.09 -5.93
CA GLY A 358 11.24 21.31 -6.56
C GLY A 358 10.43 22.20 -5.62
N LEU A 359 9.60 21.61 -4.76
CA LEU A 359 8.75 22.34 -3.81
C LEU A 359 9.54 23.02 -2.69
N LEU A 360 10.65 22.41 -2.27
CA LEU A 360 11.48 22.89 -1.16
C LEU A 360 12.76 23.60 -1.62
N GLY A 361 13.15 23.45 -2.89
CA GLY A 361 14.40 24.00 -3.41
C GLY A 361 15.65 23.33 -2.82
N ILE A 362 15.55 22.06 -2.43
CA ILE A 362 16.65 21.27 -1.86
C ILE A 362 16.88 20.00 -2.68
N LYS A 363 18.07 19.40 -2.52
CA LYS A 363 18.31 18.03 -2.99
C LYS A 363 17.73 17.02 -2.00
N SER A 364 17.39 15.83 -2.49
CA SER A 364 17.00 14.72 -1.63
C SER A 364 18.07 14.46 -0.54
N PRO A 365 17.68 14.39 0.75
CA PRO A 365 18.59 14.01 1.83
C PRO A 365 19.02 12.55 1.74
N VAL A 366 18.30 11.71 0.99
CA VAL A 366 18.61 10.30 0.76
C VAL A 366 19.02 10.10 -0.69
N THR A 367 20.18 9.49 -0.91
CA THR A 367 20.68 9.11 -2.23
C THR A 367 20.94 7.61 -2.25
N VAL A 368 20.45 6.92 -3.28
CA VAL A 368 20.72 5.49 -3.47
C VAL A 368 21.78 5.26 -4.53
N SER A 369 22.56 4.20 -4.36
CA SER A 369 23.39 3.61 -5.42
C SER A 369 22.66 2.38 -5.97
N VAL A 370 22.65 2.22 -7.28
CA VAL A 370 21.98 1.11 -7.97
C VAL A 370 22.97 0.22 -8.71
N ASP A 371 22.63 -1.05 -8.89
CA ASP A 371 23.34 -1.93 -9.81
C ASP A 371 22.93 -1.71 -11.29
N ASN A 372 23.45 -2.54 -12.19
CA ASN A 372 23.14 -2.45 -13.63
C ASN A 372 21.67 -2.74 -13.97
N ASN A 373 20.91 -3.34 -13.06
CA ASN A 373 19.48 -3.63 -13.22
C ASN A 373 18.60 -2.56 -12.54
N GLY A 374 19.20 -1.52 -11.96
CA GLY A 374 18.47 -0.47 -11.23
C GLY A 374 18.12 -0.84 -9.79
N VAL A 375 18.59 -1.97 -9.27
CA VAL A 375 18.31 -2.41 -7.89
C VAL A 375 19.15 -1.58 -6.93
N ALA A 376 18.52 -1.00 -5.89
CA ALA A 376 19.24 -0.27 -4.86
C ALA A 376 20.17 -1.21 -4.07
N THR A 377 21.47 -0.90 -4.10
CA THR A 377 22.55 -1.66 -3.45
C THR A 377 23.28 -0.87 -2.38
N GLY A 378 23.05 0.45 -2.30
CA GLY A 378 23.57 1.30 -1.24
C GLY A 378 22.67 2.50 -0.99
N CYS A 379 22.76 3.05 0.22
CA CYS A 379 22.01 4.23 0.63
C CYS A 379 22.94 5.17 1.41
N SER A 380 22.91 6.45 1.06
CA SER A 380 23.61 7.53 1.74
C SER A 380 22.60 8.57 2.23
N ILE A 381 22.73 8.98 3.50
CA ILE A 381 21.82 9.89 4.16
C ILE A 381 22.58 11.12 4.63
N ASN A 382 22.25 12.27 4.06
CA ASN A 382 22.79 13.56 4.45
C ASN A 382 21.80 14.31 5.36
N PRO A 383 22.28 14.95 6.44
CA PRO A 383 21.42 15.81 7.24
C PRO A 383 20.91 16.98 6.40
N VAL A 384 19.60 17.15 6.35
CA VAL A 384 18.94 18.35 5.81
C VAL A 384 17.87 18.76 6.81
N GLN A 385 17.83 20.05 7.16
CA GLN A 385 16.75 20.64 7.96
C GLN A 385 16.09 21.74 7.14
N VAL A 386 14.76 21.69 6.99
CA VAL A 386 13.95 22.59 6.13
C VAL A 386 12.60 22.98 6.72
#